data_AF-A0A496ZXY3-F1
#
_entry.id   AF-A0A496ZXY3-F1
#
_cell.length_a   1.000
_cell.length_b   1.000
_cell.length_c   1.000
_cell.angle_alpha   90.00
_cell.angle_beta   90.00
_cell.angle_gamma   90.00
#
_symmetry.space_group_name_H-M   'P 1'
#
loop_
_entity.id
_entity.type
_entity.pdbx_description
1 polymer ?
#
loop_
_entity_poly.entity_id
_entity_poly.type
_entity_poly.pdbx_seq_one_letter_code
_entity_poly.pdbx_strand_id
1 'polypeptide(L)'
;MEYLKPVFIILWNMIPGFTTVWLIRLLLFNPKHEHRFPNRKKVPLTPGLAYRGKNWIIKKLSSLLEDYIKDTRNMDKESRISKWELIVYRKVWHKMAFISEIKFLPGSWKEKIRTFCAFIVYEITKQFFRSFIPYLMDHFAVRKYIELLDKKLDVEIVKKFYVNYIFKYTMLLSLGIALFISIWNIIIYFIIK
;
A
#
# COMPACT_ATOMS: atom_id res chain seq x y z
N MET A 1 -28.57 -42.07 -25.42
CA MET A 1 -27.54 -41.46 -24.54
C MET A 1 -26.54 -40.55 -25.27
N GLU A 2 -26.44 -40.55 -26.61
CA GLU A 2 -25.43 -39.74 -27.32
C GLU A 2 -25.73 -38.24 -27.34
N TYR A 3 -27.01 -37.85 -27.41
CA TYR A 3 -27.45 -36.45 -27.43
C TYR A 3 -27.28 -35.70 -26.10
N LEU A 4 -27.05 -36.41 -24.99
CA LEU A 4 -26.83 -35.82 -23.65
C LEU A 4 -25.36 -35.44 -23.40
N LYS A 5 -24.42 -36.04 -24.15
CA LYS A 5 -22.98 -35.80 -23.97
C LYS A 5 -22.55 -34.36 -24.27
N PRO A 6 -23.05 -33.70 -25.34
CA PRO A 6 -22.70 -32.30 -25.61
C PRO A 6 -23.19 -31.34 -24.51
N VAL A 7 -24.39 -31.58 -23.97
CA VAL A 7 -24.95 -30.79 -22.86
C VAL A 7 -24.08 -30.95 -21.61
N PHE A 8 -23.64 -32.17 -21.33
CA PHE A 8 -22.74 -32.44 -20.20
C PHE A 8 -21.38 -31.75 -20.37
N ILE A 9 -20.80 -31.76 -21.59
CA ILE A 9 -19.53 -31.07 -21.88
C ILE A 9 -19.65 -29.56 -21.63
N ILE A 10 -20.76 -28.95 -22.05
CA ILE A 10 -21.02 -27.52 -21.81
C ILE A 10 -21.08 -27.23 -20.32
N LEU A 11 -21.90 -27.98 -19.57
CA LEU A 11 -22.04 -27.77 -18.13
C LEU A 11 -20.71 -27.98 -17.40
N TRP A 12 -19.97 -29.03 -17.76
CA TRP A 12 -18.69 -29.35 -17.14
C TRP A 12 -17.65 -28.25 -17.33
N ASN A 13 -17.59 -27.66 -18.53
CA ASN A 13 -16.68 -26.57 -18.86
C ASN A 13 -17.09 -25.21 -18.27
N MET A 14 -18.39 -24.99 -18.00
CA MET A 14 -18.86 -23.75 -17.37
C MET A 14 -18.55 -23.68 -15.87
N ILE A 15 -18.48 -24.83 -15.19
CA ILE A 15 -18.14 -24.93 -13.76
C ILE A 15 -16.81 -24.23 -13.42
N PRO A 16 -15.67 -24.51 -14.08
CA PRO A 16 -14.40 -23.86 -13.75
C PRO A 16 -14.42 -22.34 -13.97
N GLY A 17 -15.11 -21.86 -15.02
CA GLY A 17 -15.28 -20.42 -15.25
C GLY A 17 -16.08 -19.74 -14.13
N PHE A 18 -17.24 -20.31 -13.80
CA PHE A 18 -18.09 -19.81 -12.70
C PHE A 18 -17.34 -19.82 -11.37
N THR A 19 -16.74 -20.96 -11.01
CA THR A 19 -16.10 -21.16 -9.71
C THR A 19 -14.90 -20.27 -9.53
N THR A 20 -14.09 -20.04 -10.57
CA THR A 20 -12.91 -19.17 -10.50
C THR A 20 -13.30 -17.73 -10.12
N VAL A 21 -14.24 -17.13 -10.86
CA VAL A 21 -14.68 -15.75 -10.59
C VAL A 21 -15.37 -15.65 -9.23
N TRP A 22 -16.16 -16.65 -8.86
CA TRP A 22 -16.81 -16.71 -7.55
C TRP A 22 -15.82 -16.83 -6.38
N LEU A 23 -14.77 -17.66 -6.53
CA LEU A 23 -13.69 -17.81 -5.55
C LEU A 23 -12.92 -16.50 -5.37
N ILE A 24 -12.64 -15.76 -6.45
CA ILE A 24 -11.99 -14.43 -6.36
C ILE A 24 -12.83 -13.47 -5.53
N ARG A 25 -14.14 -13.41 -5.78
CA ARG A 25 -15.07 -12.58 -4.99
C ARG A 25 -15.04 -12.95 -3.51
N LEU A 26 -15.09 -14.25 -3.20
CA LEU A 26 -15.00 -14.72 -1.81
C LEU A 26 -13.67 -14.35 -1.17
N LEU A 27 -12.57 -14.53 -1.90
CA LEU A 27 -11.24 -14.25 -1.39
C LEU A 27 -11.06 -12.77 -1.05
N LEU A 28 -11.63 -11.88 -1.85
CA LEU A 28 -11.57 -10.44 -1.62
C LEU A 28 -12.45 -9.98 -0.46
N PHE A 29 -13.70 -10.45 -0.39
CA PHE A 29 -14.76 -9.81 0.43
C PHE A 29 -15.40 -10.68 1.51
N ASN A 30 -14.95 -11.92 1.71
CA ASN A 30 -15.48 -12.75 2.79
C ASN A 30 -14.91 -12.26 4.15
N PRO A 31 -15.77 -11.84 5.10
CA PRO A 31 -15.34 -11.23 6.36
C PRO A 31 -14.81 -12.24 7.40
N LYS A 32 -14.95 -13.55 7.16
CA LYS A 32 -14.55 -14.57 8.14
C LYS A 32 -13.05 -14.51 8.47
N HIS A 33 -12.75 -14.58 9.76
CA HIS A 33 -11.40 -14.57 10.29
C HIS A 33 -10.51 -15.70 9.75
N GLU A 34 -9.21 -15.46 9.83
CA GLU A 34 -8.15 -16.32 9.32
C GLU A 34 -8.41 -17.80 9.64
N HIS A 35 -8.69 -18.60 8.62
CA HIS A 35 -8.72 -20.05 8.78
C HIS A 35 -7.28 -20.53 8.92
N ARG A 36 -6.98 -21.13 10.07
CA ARG A 36 -5.73 -21.83 10.34
C ARG A 36 -5.98 -23.31 10.13
N PHE A 37 -5.06 -24.00 9.48
CA PHE A 37 -5.10 -25.46 9.47
C PHE A 37 -5.01 -26.00 10.90
N PRO A 38 -5.46 -27.24 11.17
CA PRO A 38 -5.33 -27.90 12.47
C PRO A 38 -3.89 -27.87 13.01
N ASN A 39 -2.91 -27.83 12.11
CA ASN A 39 -1.48 -27.75 12.40
C ASN A 39 -0.95 -26.30 12.57
N ARG A 40 -1.81 -25.33 12.90
CA ARG A 40 -1.54 -23.88 13.05
C ARG A 40 -0.92 -23.15 11.83
N LYS A 41 -0.65 -23.84 10.72
CA LYS A 41 -0.19 -23.23 9.47
C LYS A 41 -1.28 -22.33 8.88
N LYS A 42 -0.89 -21.13 8.42
CA LYS A 42 -1.79 -20.19 7.76
C LYS A 42 -2.21 -20.74 6.40
N VAL A 43 -3.50 -20.67 6.07
CA VAL A 43 -3.98 -20.96 4.72
C VAL A 43 -3.52 -19.80 3.81
N PRO A 44 -2.75 -20.06 2.74
CA PRO A 44 -2.19 -19.00 1.88
C PRO A 44 -3.26 -18.15 1.19
N LEU A 45 -4.45 -18.71 0.97
CA LEU A 45 -5.63 -18.04 0.40
C LEU A 45 -6.71 -17.85 1.46
N THR A 46 -6.36 -17.22 2.58
CA THR A 46 -7.37 -16.88 3.59
C THR A 46 -8.34 -15.84 3.01
N PRO A 47 -9.65 -15.91 3.27
CA PRO A 47 -10.62 -14.93 2.81
C PRO A 47 -10.41 -13.52 3.40
N GLY A 48 -10.97 -12.49 2.75
CA GLY A 48 -11.06 -11.13 3.27
C GLY A 48 -9.83 -10.24 3.03
N LEU A 49 -9.18 -10.36 1.86
CA LEU A 49 -8.03 -9.50 1.52
C LEU A 49 -8.37 -7.99 1.58
N ALA A 50 -9.58 -7.59 1.18
CA ALA A 50 -9.97 -6.17 1.20
C ALA A 50 -10.01 -5.61 2.64
N TYR A 51 -10.58 -6.36 3.58
CA TYR A 51 -10.61 -5.99 5.00
C TYR A 51 -9.20 -5.92 5.61
N ARG A 52 -8.36 -6.91 5.32
CA ARG A 52 -6.97 -6.91 5.80
C ARG A 52 -6.14 -5.79 5.18
N GLY A 53 -6.31 -5.52 3.89
CA GLY A 53 -5.65 -4.43 3.19
C GLY A 53 -6.01 -3.09 3.81
N LYS A 54 -7.31 -2.82 4.02
CA LYS A 54 -7.79 -1.64 4.73
C LYS A 54 -7.11 -1.51 6.10
N ASN A 55 -7.24 -2.52 6.95
CA ASN A 55 -6.72 -2.47 8.32
C ASN A 55 -5.20 -2.28 8.34
N TRP A 56 -4.50 -2.92 7.40
CA TRP A 56 -3.06 -2.77 7.25
C TRP A 56 -2.68 -1.33 6.88
N ILE A 57 -3.36 -0.71 5.90
CA ILE A 57 -3.12 0.68 5.50
C ILE A 57 -3.37 1.63 6.68
N ILE A 58 -4.52 1.52 7.35
CA ILE A 58 -4.88 2.40 8.48
C ILE A 58 -3.89 2.24 9.63
N LYS A 59 -3.54 1.00 9.99
CA LYS A 59 -2.53 0.73 11.02
C LYS A 59 -1.17 1.28 10.63
N LYS A 60 -0.77 1.13 9.36
CA LYS A 60 0.50 1.63 8.86
C LYS A 60 0.57 3.15 8.91
N LEU A 61 -0.47 3.85 8.46
CA LEU A 61 -0.58 5.31 8.55
C LEU A 61 -0.51 5.79 10.00
N SER A 62 -1.29 5.17 10.88
CA SER A 62 -1.30 5.50 12.31
C SER A 62 0.08 5.27 12.95
N SER A 63 0.74 4.15 12.64
CA SER A 63 2.09 3.87 13.15
C SER A 63 3.13 4.86 12.61
N LEU A 64 3.04 5.26 11.34
CA LEU A 64 3.97 6.23 10.77
C LEU A 64 3.82 7.60 11.43
N LEU A 65 2.57 7.98 11.70
CA LEU A 65 2.25 9.20 12.42
C LEU A 65 2.86 9.19 13.83
N GLU A 66 2.63 8.10 14.57
CA GLU A 66 3.12 7.94 15.94
C GLU A 66 4.64 7.82 16.03
N ASP A 67 5.25 7.04 15.13
CA ASP A 67 6.70 6.93 15.01
C ASP A 67 7.33 8.31 14.74
N TYR A 68 6.73 9.11 13.87
CA TYR A 68 7.21 10.45 13.58
C TYR A 68 7.14 11.37 14.82
N ILE A 69 5.98 11.42 15.50
CA ILE A 69 5.80 12.22 16.72
C ILE A 69 6.74 11.74 17.84
N LYS A 70 7.04 10.44 17.90
CA LYS A 70 8.01 9.90 18.84
C LYS A 70 9.43 10.34 18.50
N ASP A 71 9.80 10.29 17.22
CA ASP A 71 11.12 10.70 16.74
C ASP A 71 11.36 12.21 16.94
N THR A 72 10.34 13.07 16.90
CA THR A 72 10.52 14.52 17.13
C THR A 72 10.95 14.81 18.57
N ARG A 73 10.45 14.02 19.52
CA ARG A 73 10.79 14.09 20.95
C ARG A 73 12.13 13.44 21.28
N ASN A 74 12.59 12.52 20.43
CA ASN A 74 13.85 11.81 20.66
C ASN A 74 15.06 12.65 20.21
N MET A 75 15.92 13.00 21.16
CA MET A 75 17.16 13.75 20.90
C MET A 75 18.35 12.84 20.56
N ASP A 76 18.18 11.53 20.58
CA ASP A 76 19.24 10.59 20.25
C ASP A 76 19.71 10.78 18.79
N LYS A 77 21.03 10.64 18.57
CA LYS A 77 21.67 10.77 17.26
C LYS A 77 21.24 9.66 16.30
N GLU A 78 20.74 8.54 16.83
CA GLU A 78 20.25 7.43 16.00
C GLU A 78 18.82 7.61 15.49
N SER A 79 18.06 8.59 15.99
CA SER A 79 16.69 8.86 15.55
C SER A 79 16.65 9.23 14.07
N ARG A 80 15.53 8.94 13.40
CA ARG A 80 15.39 9.24 11.96
C ARG A 80 15.50 10.75 11.70
N ILE A 81 14.88 11.57 12.56
CA ILE A 81 14.90 13.02 12.43
C ILE A 81 16.31 13.57 12.65
N SER A 82 17.02 13.11 13.69
CA SER A 82 18.42 13.50 13.93
C SER A 82 19.33 13.16 12.74
N LYS A 83 19.13 11.99 12.11
CA LYS A 83 19.85 11.61 10.88
C LYS A 83 19.56 12.57 9.73
N TRP A 84 18.30 12.95 9.52
CA TRP A 84 17.92 13.93 8.50
C TRP A 84 18.51 15.31 8.76
N GLU A 85 18.46 15.80 10.01
CA GLU A 85 19.07 17.06 10.42
C GLU A 85 20.58 17.08 10.11
N LEU A 86 21.29 15.99 10.42
CA LEU A 86 22.71 15.81 10.11
C LEU A 86 23.01 15.75 8.61
N ILE A 87 22.16 15.08 7.83
CA ILE A 87 22.30 15.03 6.36
C ILE A 87 22.18 16.44 5.79
N VAL A 88 21.21 17.23 6.25
CA VAL A 88 21.03 18.63 5.81
C VAL A 88 22.26 19.44 6.18
N TYR A 89 22.74 19.37 7.43
CA TYR A 89 23.97 20.03 7.86
C TYR A 89 25.14 19.70 6.93
N ARG A 90 25.41 18.41 6.68
CA ARG A 90 26.53 17.97 5.82
C ARG A 90 26.40 18.47 4.39
N LYS A 91 25.17 18.47 3.84
CA LYS A 91 24.90 18.93 2.48
C LYS A 91 25.11 20.43 2.35
N VAL A 92 24.67 21.22 3.32
CA VAL A 92 24.90 22.68 3.38
C VAL A 92 26.38 22.97 3.54
N TRP A 93 27.04 22.28 4.48
CA TRP A 93 28.47 22.39 4.69
C TRP A 93 29.26 22.16 3.40
N HIS A 94 28.96 21.07 2.67
CA HIS A 94 29.61 20.78 1.40
C HIS A 94 29.31 21.84 0.33
N LYS A 95 28.06 22.33 0.25
CA LYS A 95 27.72 23.41 -0.68
C LYS A 95 28.44 24.71 -0.36
N MET A 96 28.72 25.00 0.90
CA MET A 96 29.47 26.18 1.34
C MET A 96 31.00 26.05 1.14
N ALA A 97 31.47 25.02 0.42
CA ALA A 97 32.89 24.85 0.12
C ALA A 97 33.48 26.03 -0.68
N PHE A 98 32.69 26.73 -1.49
CA PHE A 98 33.14 27.91 -2.25
C PHE A 98 33.68 29.04 -1.34
N ILE A 99 33.27 29.10 -0.06
CA ILE A 99 33.78 30.07 0.92
C ILE A 99 35.29 29.88 1.13
N SER A 100 35.79 28.65 0.95
CA SER A 100 37.23 28.36 1.05
C SER A 100 38.07 29.03 -0.04
N GLU A 101 37.47 29.36 -1.18
CA GLU A 101 38.13 29.93 -2.37
C GLU A 101 38.31 31.46 -2.30
N ILE A 102 37.72 32.12 -1.30
CA ILE A 102 37.78 33.59 -1.16
C ILE A 102 39.21 34.04 -0.80
N LYS A 103 39.91 34.73 -1.70
CA LYS A 103 41.33 35.11 -1.53
C LYS A 103 41.63 35.95 -0.28
N PHE A 104 40.73 36.85 0.12
CA PHE A 104 41.00 37.87 1.13
C PHE A 104 40.60 37.49 2.57
N LEU A 105 40.16 36.25 2.80
CA LEU A 105 39.68 35.82 4.12
C LEU A 105 40.67 34.84 4.78
N PRO A 106 41.07 35.03 6.06
CA PRO A 106 41.92 34.07 6.75
C PRO A 106 41.25 32.69 6.87
N GLY A 107 42.03 31.60 6.80
CA GLY A 107 41.52 30.23 6.84
C GLY A 107 40.58 29.94 8.01
N SER A 108 40.93 30.42 9.22
CA SER A 108 40.12 30.24 10.43
C SER A 108 38.75 30.94 10.35
N TRP A 109 38.65 32.05 9.63
CA TRP A 109 37.38 32.77 9.43
C TRP A 109 36.51 32.09 8.38
N LYS A 110 37.10 31.57 7.30
CA LYS A 110 36.39 30.80 6.27
C LYS A 110 35.67 29.61 6.88
N GLU A 111 36.38 28.86 7.70
CA GLU A 111 35.82 27.68 8.37
C GLU A 111 34.74 28.08 9.39
N LYS A 112 34.95 29.12 10.20
CA LYS A 112 33.94 29.63 11.13
C LYS A 112 32.65 30.06 10.41
N ILE A 113 32.75 30.79 9.30
CA ILE A 113 31.58 31.21 8.52
C ILE A 113 30.87 29.99 7.95
N ARG A 114 31.61 29.03 7.40
CA ARG A 114 31.07 27.79 6.87
C ARG A 114 30.30 27.00 7.93
N THR A 115 30.86 26.85 9.13
CA THR A 115 30.19 26.23 10.29
C THR A 115 28.98 26.99 10.74
N PHE A 116 29.09 28.30 10.83
CA PHE A 116 28.00 29.15 11.26
C PHE A 116 26.80 29.06 10.31
N CYS A 117 27.02 29.14 9.00
CA CYS A 117 25.97 28.97 8.01
C CYS A 117 25.33 27.57 8.08
N ALA A 118 26.14 26.51 8.15
CA ALA A 118 25.63 25.15 8.26
C ALA A 118 24.84 24.94 9.56
N PHE A 119 25.29 25.53 10.67
CA PHE A 119 24.64 25.48 11.97
C PHE A 119 23.29 26.23 11.98
N ILE A 120 23.22 27.42 11.39
CA ILE A 120 21.94 28.15 11.25
C ILE A 120 20.93 27.29 10.50
N VAL A 121 21.32 26.72 9.36
CA VAL A 121 20.40 25.89 8.57
C VAL A 121 20.02 24.63 9.34
N TYR A 122 20.94 24.04 10.10
CA TYR A 122 20.64 22.92 10.98
C TYR A 122 19.59 23.27 12.04
N GLU A 123 19.72 24.39 12.76
CA GLU A 123 18.73 24.79 13.77
C GLU A 123 17.36 25.13 13.15
N ILE A 124 17.34 25.80 11.99
CA ILE A 124 16.09 26.03 11.23
C ILE A 124 15.44 24.69 10.86
N THR A 125 16.23 23.75 10.35
CA THR A 125 15.77 22.41 9.94
C THR A 125 15.23 21.62 11.13
N LYS A 126 15.91 21.69 12.26
CA LYS A 126 15.50 21.07 13.52
C LYS A 126 14.17 21.64 14.01
N GLN A 127 14.03 22.96 14.02
CA GLN A 127 12.77 23.61 14.41
C GLN A 127 11.64 23.28 13.42
N PHE A 128 11.95 23.19 12.14
CA PHE A 128 11.00 22.78 11.10
C PHE A 128 10.49 21.35 11.35
N PHE A 129 11.38 20.37 11.50
CA PHE A 129 10.96 18.97 11.71
C PHE A 129 10.34 18.72 13.09
N ARG A 130 10.86 19.33 14.15
CA ARG A 130 10.44 19.00 15.52
C ARG A 130 9.31 19.85 16.06
N SER A 131 9.09 21.04 15.50
CA SER A 131 8.04 21.96 15.98
C SER A 131 7.02 22.29 14.90
N PHE A 132 7.47 22.76 13.74
CA PHE A 132 6.56 23.24 12.70
C PHE A 132 5.72 22.10 12.08
N ILE A 133 6.35 20.98 11.70
CA ILE A 133 5.61 19.84 11.14
C ILE A 133 4.61 19.26 12.16
N PRO A 134 4.98 18.96 13.42
CA PRO A 134 4.00 18.54 14.43
C PRO A 134 2.86 19.53 14.63
N TYR A 135 3.15 20.83 14.67
CA TYR A 135 2.13 21.87 14.74
C TYR A 135 1.16 21.78 13.56
N LEU A 136 1.64 21.63 12.32
CA LEU A 136 0.78 21.45 11.15
C LEU A 136 -0.06 20.17 11.26
N MET A 137 0.53 19.07 11.74
CA MET A 137 -0.17 17.79 11.88
C MET A 137 -1.33 17.88 12.89
N ASP A 138 -1.13 18.62 13.98
CA ASP A 138 -2.16 18.89 14.98
C ASP A 138 -3.20 19.89 14.44
N HIS A 139 -2.77 20.97 13.78
CA HIS A 139 -3.64 21.98 13.19
C HIS A 139 -4.60 21.38 12.14
N PHE A 140 -4.08 20.51 11.27
CA PHE A 140 -4.88 19.78 10.30
C PHE A 140 -5.57 18.55 10.90
N ALA A 141 -5.42 18.28 12.20
CA ALA A 141 -5.99 17.14 12.89
C ALA A 141 -5.76 15.81 12.13
N VAL A 142 -4.53 15.57 11.67
CA VAL A 142 -4.19 14.42 10.80
C VAL A 142 -4.65 13.09 11.42
N ARG A 143 -4.54 12.94 12.74
CA ARG A 143 -5.07 11.76 13.47
C ARG A 143 -6.58 11.57 13.24
N LYS A 144 -7.36 12.65 13.37
CA LYS A 144 -8.81 12.64 13.11
C LYS A 144 -9.11 12.32 11.66
N TYR A 145 -8.30 12.79 10.70
CA TYR A 145 -8.47 12.42 9.30
C TYR A 145 -8.19 10.93 9.04
N ILE A 146 -7.21 10.32 9.71
CA ILE A 146 -6.98 8.87 9.61
C ILE A 146 -8.18 8.09 10.17
N GLU A 147 -8.75 8.52 11.30
CA GLU A 147 -9.97 7.91 11.84
C GLU A 147 -11.19 8.10 10.93
N LEU A 148 -11.35 9.27 10.32
CA LEU A 148 -12.39 9.52 9.34
C LEU A 148 -12.18 8.69 8.07
N LEU A 149 -10.93 8.48 7.66
CA LEU A 149 -10.59 7.62 6.53
C LEU A 149 -10.96 6.17 6.84
N ASP A 150 -10.69 5.69 8.04
CA ASP A 150 -11.12 4.35 8.48
C ASP A 150 -12.64 4.19 8.43
N LYS A 151 -13.39 5.21 8.86
CA LYS A 151 -14.86 5.22 8.78
C LYS A 151 -15.37 5.29 7.35
N LYS A 152 -14.79 6.14 6.49
CA LYS A 152 -15.23 6.36 5.10
C LYS A 152 -14.83 5.24 4.16
N LEU A 153 -13.69 4.59 4.40
CA LEU A 153 -13.23 3.46 3.61
C LEU A 153 -13.99 2.20 4.03
N ASP A 154 -15.30 2.21 3.81
CA ASP A 154 -16.14 1.07 4.10
C ASP A 154 -15.96 0.00 3.02
N VAL A 155 -15.54 -1.18 3.47
CA VAL A 155 -15.30 -2.33 2.59
C VAL A 155 -16.61 -2.79 1.94
N GLU A 156 -17.76 -2.50 2.55
CA GLU A 156 -19.06 -2.79 1.97
C GLU A 156 -19.36 -1.95 0.73
N ILE A 157 -18.97 -0.67 0.72
CA ILE A 157 -19.11 0.20 -0.45
C ILE A 157 -18.23 -0.33 -1.59
N VAL A 158 -16.98 -0.69 -1.28
CA VAL A 158 -16.05 -1.28 -2.25
C VAL A 158 -16.59 -2.61 -2.80
N LYS A 159 -17.16 -3.46 -1.94
CA LYS A 159 -17.81 -4.71 -2.32
C LYS A 159 -18.99 -4.46 -3.26
N LYS A 160 -19.85 -3.50 -2.96
CA LYS A 160 -21.01 -3.14 -3.79
C LYS A 160 -20.57 -2.68 -5.17
N PHE A 161 -19.57 -1.80 -5.23
CA PHE A 161 -18.96 -1.36 -6.49
C PHE A 161 -18.37 -2.55 -7.27
N TYR A 162 -17.56 -3.39 -6.61
CA TYR A 162 -16.96 -4.56 -7.24
C TYR A 162 -18.03 -5.51 -7.81
N VAL A 163 -19.09 -5.80 -7.06
CA VAL A 163 -20.15 -6.70 -7.53
C VAL A 163 -20.86 -6.14 -8.76
N ASN A 164 -21.20 -4.85 -8.74
CA ASN A 164 -21.99 -4.23 -9.81
C ASN A 164 -21.19 -3.99 -11.09
N TYR A 165 -19.92 -3.61 -10.98
CA TYR A 165 -19.12 -3.13 -12.12
C TYR A 165 -17.97 -4.04 -12.53
N ILE A 166 -17.51 -4.94 -11.66
CA ILE A 166 -16.37 -5.82 -11.96
C ILE A 166 -16.87 -7.26 -12.06
N PHE A 167 -17.42 -7.80 -10.96
CA PHE A 167 -17.87 -9.19 -10.88
C PHE A 167 -18.87 -9.55 -11.98
N LYS A 168 -19.88 -8.71 -12.23
CA LYS A 168 -20.89 -8.97 -13.28
C LYS A 168 -20.24 -9.16 -14.65
N TYR A 169 -19.35 -8.26 -15.05
CA TYR A 169 -18.73 -8.28 -16.37
C TYR A 169 -17.65 -9.37 -16.49
N THR A 170 -16.84 -9.57 -15.45
CA THR A 170 -15.85 -10.66 -15.44
C THR A 170 -16.52 -12.03 -15.44
N MET A 171 -17.68 -12.16 -14.78
CA MET A 171 -18.49 -13.38 -14.82
C MET A 171 -19.01 -13.66 -16.22
N LEU A 172 -19.61 -12.66 -16.88
CA LEU A 172 -20.11 -12.79 -18.24
C LEU A 172 -18.98 -13.15 -19.22
N LEU A 173 -17.84 -12.49 -19.09
CA LEU A 173 -16.65 -12.75 -19.92
C LEU A 173 -16.13 -14.18 -19.69
N SER A 174 -15.98 -14.60 -18.43
CA SER A 174 -15.52 -15.95 -18.09
C SER A 174 -16.45 -17.04 -18.61
N LEU A 175 -17.76 -16.86 -18.46
CA LEU A 175 -18.75 -17.80 -19.01
C LEU A 175 -18.72 -17.80 -20.55
N GLY A 176 -18.54 -16.64 -21.18
CA GLY A 176 -18.36 -16.54 -22.63
C GLY A 176 -17.15 -17.36 -23.11
N ILE A 177 -16.00 -17.21 -22.47
CA ILE A 177 -14.80 -18.02 -22.77
C ILE A 177 -15.07 -19.51 -22.56
N ALA A 178 -15.71 -19.88 -21.45
CA ALA A 178 -16.05 -21.28 -21.15
C ALA A 178 -17.01 -21.88 -22.19
N LEU A 179 -17.93 -21.10 -22.74
CA LEU A 179 -18.81 -21.51 -23.83
C LEU A 179 -18.04 -21.72 -25.13
N PHE A 180 -17.11 -20.82 -25.49
CA PHE A 180 -16.26 -21.02 -26.67
C PHE A 180 -15.42 -22.31 -26.56
N ILE A 181 -14.84 -22.57 -25.39
CA ILE A 181 -14.11 -23.82 -25.12
C ILE A 181 -15.05 -25.04 -25.25
N SER A 182 -16.28 -24.92 -24.77
CA SER A 182 -17.28 -25.99 -24.91
C SER A 182 -17.63 -26.29 -26.36
N ILE A 183 -17.85 -25.26 -27.18
CA ILE A 183 -18.11 -25.43 -28.61
C ILE A 183 -16.92 -26.13 -29.28
N TRP A 184 -15.70 -25.70 -28.97
CA TRP A 184 -14.48 -26.32 -29.48
C TRP A 184 -14.36 -27.79 -29.10
N ASN A 185 -14.61 -28.12 -27.83
CA ASN A 185 -14.57 -29.50 -27.33
C ASN A 185 -15.64 -30.38 -27.99
N ILE A 186 -16.82 -29.83 -28.28
CA ILE A 186 -17.88 -30.55 -29.01
C ILE A 186 -17.43 -30.84 -30.45
N ILE A 187 -16.85 -29.86 -31.15
CA ILE A 187 -16.32 -30.05 -32.51
C ILE A 187 -15.26 -31.16 -32.51
N ILE A 188 -14.31 -31.11 -31.58
CA ILE A 188 -13.30 -32.17 -31.43
C ILE A 188 -13.95 -33.53 -31.16
N TYR A 189 -14.94 -33.58 -30.28
CA TYR A 189 -15.66 -34.81 -29.96
C TYR A 189 -16.32 -35.45 -31.18
N PHE A 190 -16.89 -34.64 -32.07
CA PHE A 190 -17.48 -35.11 -33.33
C PHE A 190 -16.45 -35.45 -34.42
N ILE A 191 -15.21 -34.94 -34.35
CA ILE A 191 -14.14 -35.28 -35.30
C ILE A 191 -13.46 -36.60 -34.90
N ILE A 192 -13.27 -36.81 -33.59
CA ILE A 192 -12.59 -38.01 -33.06
C ILE A 192 -13.52 -39.25 -33.09
N LYS A 193 -14.83 -39.03 -33.03
CA LYS A 193 -15.85 -40.07 -33.06
C LYS A 193 -16.34 -40.31 -34.49
#